data_AF-A0A9E2AGW7-F1
#
_entry.id   AF-A0A9E2AGW7-F1
#
_cell.length_a   1.000
_cell.length_b   1.000
_cell.length_c   1.000
_cell.angle_alpha   90.00
_cell.angle_beta   90.00
_cell.angle_gamma   90.00
#
_symmetry.space_group_name_H-M   'P 1'
#
loop_
_entity.id
_entity.type
_entity.pdbx_description
1 polymer ?
#
loop_
_entity_poly.entity_id
_entity_poly.type
_entity_poly.pdbx_seq_one_letter_code
_entity_poly.pdbx_strand_id
1 'polypeptide(L)'
;MGWEALEQWGDDVTRIEPLSGGVANDVWSLSINGRLAVGRLGARSDADLAWEVDLLQHLDREGLSVPVPISTMDGRWFVDGLVVMPFMEGRPPETEADWRRVADALRQLHGATQGWQQRPGWRSSTDLLHAETGTKVDLGAMPAEGVARCRAAWARVSGRPT
;
A
#
# COMPACT_ATOMS: atom_id res chain seq x y z
N MET A 1 15.26 12.86 8.69
CA MET A 1 14.61 13.60 7.59
C MET A 1 13.12 13.43 7.76
N GLY A 2 12.37 14.53 7.67
CA GLY A 2 10.98 14.62 8.12
C GLY A 2 10.12 15.38 7.12
N TRP A 3 9.07 16.05 7.61
CA TRP A 3 8.12 16.81 6.79
C TRP A 3 8.72 18.02 6.05
N GLU A 4 10.01 18.32 6.19
CA GLU A 4 10.72 19.35 5.43
C GLU A 4 10.66 19.10 3.91
N ALA A 5 10.71 17.83 3.47
CA ALA A 5 10.60 17.44 2.07
C ALA A 5 9.26 17.82 1.41
N LEU A 6 8.26 18.25 2.18
CA LEU A 6 6.96 18.67 1.68
C LEU A 6 7.04 19.87 0.73
N GLU A 7 8.04 20.75 0.90
CA GLU A 7 8.28 21.91 0.02
C GLU A 7 8.46 21.52 -1.45
N GLN A 8 8.85 20.27 -1.72
CA GLN A 8 9.05 19.75 -3.08
C GLN A 8 7.73 19.63 -3.86
N TRP A 9 6.58 19.70 -3.19
CA TRP A 9 5.24 19.72 -3.81
C TRP A 9 4.72 21.12 -4.14
N GLY A 10 5.46 22.17 -3.79
CA GLY A 10 5.15 23.56 -4.13
C GLY A 10 5.24 24.52 -2.96
N ASP A 11 5.28 25.81 -3.29
CA ASP A 11 5.37 26.89 -2.31
C ASP A 11 4.06 27.09 -1.51
N ASP A 12 2.91 26.69 -2.08
CA ASP A 12 1.58 26.74 -1.44
C ASP A 12 1.16 25.35 -0.94
N VAL A 13 2.07 24.69 -0.22
CA VAL A 13 1.80 23.42 0.45
C VAL A 13 1.86 23.59 1.96
N THR A 14 0.78 23.22 2.64
CA THR A 14 0.68 23.37 4.09
C THR A 14 0.15 22.11 4.75
N ARG A 15 0.69 21.77 5.93
CA ARG A 15 0.12 20.74 6.81
C ARG A 15 -1.03 21.33 7.60
N ILE A 16 -2.17 20.65 7.58
CA ILE A 16 -3.41 21.09 8.24
C ILE A 16 -3.49 20.45 9.63
N GLU A 17 -3.70 19.13 9.67
CA GLU A 17 -3.87 18.38 10.90
C GLU A 17 -3.38 16.93 10.75
N PRO A 18 -2.92 16.30 11.85
CA PRO A 18 -2.57 14.90 11.84
C PRO A 18 -3.83 14.03 11.68
N LEU A 19 -3.73 12.99 10.87
CA LEU A 19 -4.79 12.00 10.68
C LEU A 19 -4.51 10.76 11.52
N SER A 20 -5.56 10.21 12.12
CA SER A 20 -5.50 8.94 12.84
C SER A 20 -5.62 7.75 11.87
N GLY A 21 -5.11 6.58 12.27
CA GLY A 21 -5.19 5.34 11.47
C GLY A 21 -3.92 4.96 10.69
N GLY A 22 -2.91 5.82 10.67
CA GLY A 22 -1.56 5.47 10.20
C GLY A 22 -0.81 4.60 11.21
N VAL A 23 -0.86 3.27 11.08
CA VAL A 23 -0.21 2.37 12.05
C VAL A 23 1.32 2.53 12.05
N ALA A 24 1.92 2.62 10.87
CA ALA A 24 3.37 2.62 10.67
C ALA A 24 3.91 3.90 10.01
N ASN A 25 3.05 4.90 9.79
CA ASN A 25 3.39 6.13 9.11
C ASN A 25 2.82 7.32 9.89
N ASP A 26 3.52 8.45 9.85
CA ASP A 26 2.97 9.74 10.24
C ASP A 26 2.12 10.27 9.07
N VAL A 27 0.84 10.53 9.32
CA VAL A 27 -0.14 10.85 8.27
C VAL A 27 -0.80 12.18 8.59
N TRP A 28 -0.86 13.07 7.60
CA TRP A 28 -1.41 14.41 7.75
C TRP A 28 -2.33 14.77 6.59
N SER A 29 -3.39 15.51 6.91
CA SER A 29 -4.12 16.30 5.92
C SER A 29 -3.26 17.47 5.47
N LEU A 30 -3.24 17.72 4.16
CA LEU A 30 -2.46 18.76 3.52
C LEU A 30 -3.37 19.64 2.66
N SER A 31 -3.01 20.92 2.49
CA SER A 31 -3.51 21.75 1.40
C SER A 31 -2.39 21.90 0.37
N ILE A 32 -2.68 21.64 -0.91
CA ILE A 32 -1.79 21.86 -2.06
C ILE A 32 -2.54 22.72 -3.07
N ASN A 33 -2.08 23.96 -3.29
CA ASN A 33 -2.75 24.90 -4.19
C ASN A 33 -4.26 25.04 -3.87
N GLY A 34 -4.60 25.10 -2.59
CA GLY A 34 -5.98 25.15 -2.09
C GLY A 34 -6.78 23.84 -2.20
N ARG A 35 -6.18 22.73 -2.61
CA ARG A 35 -6.85 21.41 -2.71
C ARG A 35 -6.41 20.50 -1.56
N LEU A 36 -7.38 19.79 -0.98
CA LEU A 36 -7.12 18.83 0.10
C LEU A 36 -6.37 17.60 -0.44
N ALA A 37 -5.30 17.24 0.26
CA ALA A 37 -4.45 16.09 -0.02
C ALA A 37 -4.07 15.39 1.28
N VAL A 38 -3.44 14.23 1.18
CA VAL A 38 -2.92 13.45 2.31
C VAL A 38 -1.45 13.19 2.10
N GLY A 39 -0.63 13.55 3.08
CA GLY A 39 0.77 13.18 3.13
C GLY A 39 0.96 11.97 4.04
N ARG A 40 1.82 11.04 3.61
CA ARG A 40 2.22 9.88 4.40
C ARG A 40 3.74 9.82 4.45
N LEU A 41 4.30 9.99 5.64
CA LEU A 41 5.73 9.88 5.91
C LEU A 41 6.02 8.57 6.64
N GLY A 42 6.91 7.76 6.08
CA GLY A 42 7.28 6.46 6.64
C GLY A 42 8.76 6.13 6.46
N ALA A 43 9.17 4.99 7.03
CA ALA A 43 10.54 4.47 6.95
C ALA A 43 10.75 3.48 5.79
N ARG A 44 9.90 3.53 4.76
CA ARG A 44 9.98 2.64 3.60
C ARG A 44 11.17 3.04 2.72
N SER A 45 11.82 2.05 2.11
CA SER A 45 12.88 2.30 1.14
C SER A 45 12.31 2.84 -0.17
N ASP A 46 13.16 3.48 -0.97
CA ASP A 46 12.77 3.99 -2.30
C ASP A 46 12.27 2.86 -3.21
N ALA A 47 12.84 1.66 -3.11
CA ALA A 47 12.37 0.50 -3.88
C ALA A 47 10.98 0.03 -3.44
N ASP A 48 10.68 0.09 -2.15
CA ASP A 48 9.35 -0.21 -1.61
C ASP A 48 8.31 0.82 -2.10
N LEU A 49 8.69 2.10 -2.10
CA LEU A 49 7.81 3.20 -2.51
C LEU A 49 7.57 3.20 -4.02
N ALA A 50 8.62 3.00 -4.83
CA ALA A 50 8.48 2.87 -6.28
C ALA A 50 7.53 1.73 -6.66
N TRP A 51 7.68 0.56 -6.04
CA TRP A 51 6.76 -0.56 -6.25
C TRP A 51 5.30 -0.22 -5.90
N GLU A 52 5.09 0.52 -4.80
CA GLU A 52 3.74 0.94 -4.37
C GLU A 52 3.14 1.96 -5.34
N VAL A 53 3.93 2.93 -5.81
CA VAL A 53 3.48 3.92 -6.81
C VAL A 53 3.12 3.25 -8.13
N ASP A 54 3.98 2.34 -8.63
CA ASP A 54 3.74 1.61 -9.87
C ASP A 54 2.45 0.78 -9.79
N LEU A 55 2.19 0.15 -8.64
CA LEU A 55 0.95 -0.58 -8.39
C LEU A 55 -0.27 0.36 -8.42
N LEU A 56 -0.22 1.51 -7.74
CA LEU A 56 -1.34 2.46 -7.72
C LEU A 56 -1.63 3.01 -9.13
N GLN A 57 -0.60 3.35 -9.90
CA GLN A 57 -0.76 3.78 -11.29
C GLN A 57 -1.32 2.68 -12.20
N HIS A 58 -0.92 1.42 -11.97
CA HIS A 58 -1.51 0.29 -12.68
C HIS A 58 -3.00 0.13 -12.37
N LEU A 59 -3.38 0.16 -11.10
CA LEU A 59 -4.77 0.01 -10.67
C LEU A 59 -5.67 1.13 -11.18
N ASP A 60 -5.18 2.37 -11.18
CA ASP A 60 -5.89 3.51 -11.77
C ASP A 60 -6.15 3.33 -13.27
N ARG A 61 -5.15 2.84 -14.01
CA ARG A 61 -5.30 2.50 -15.43
C ARG A 61 -6.29 1.35 -15.67
N GLU A 62 -6.39 0.41 -14.74
CA GLU A 62 -7.41 -0.65 -14.74
C GLU A 62 -8.80 -0.15 -14.29
N GLY A 63 -8.94 1.15 -13.97
CA GLY A 63 -10.21 1.79 -13.63
C GLY A 63 -10.62 1.70 -12.17
N LEU A 64 -9.74 1.23 -11.28
CA LEU A 64 -10.01 1.22 -9.85
C LEU A 64 -9.80 2.62 -9.25
N SER A 65 -10.72 3.04 -8.39
CA SER A 65 -10.59 4.28 -7.63
C SER A 65 -9.53 4.15 -6.53
N VAL A 66 -8.29 4.52 -6.84
CA VAL A 66 -7.14 4.49 -5.93
C VAL A 66 -6.49 5.87 -5.81
N PRO A 67 -5.83 6.17 -4.67
CA PRO A 67 -5.17 7.46 -4.46
C PRO A 67 -3.81 7.51 -5.16
N VAL A 68 -3.80 7.73 -6.48
CA VAL A 68 -2.55 7.86 -7.25
C VAL A 68 -1.73 9.03 -6.70
N PRO A 69 -0.42 8.85 -6.38
CA PRO A 69 0.40 9.91 -5.83
C PRO A 69 0.41 11.18 -6.69
N ILE A 70 0.45 12.34 -6.04
CA ILE A 70 0.70 13.63 -6.67
C ILE A 70 2.21 13.77 -6.79
N SER A 71 2.74 14.13 -7.97
CA SER A 71 4.19 14.32 -8.12
C SER A 71 4.65 15.62 -7.47
N THR A 72 5.92 15.65 -7.07
CA THR A 72 6.66 16.89 -6.79
C THR A 72 6.73 17.77 -8.03
N MET A 73 7.18 19.02 -7.85
CA MET A 73 7.43 19.96 -8.93
C MET A 73 8.46 19.47 -9.96
N ASP A 74 9.41 18.62 -9.53
CA ASP A 74 10.41 18.01 -10.40
C ASP A 74 10.02 16.62 -10.94
N GLY A 75 8.78 16.17 -10.68
CA GLY A 75 8.20 14.97 -11.28
C GLY A 75 8.47 13.66 -10.53
N ARG A 76 9.07 13.70 -9.33
CA ARG A 76 9.22 12.54 -8.44
C ARG A 76 7.89 12.24 -7.74
N TRP A 77 7.62 10.97 -7.46
CA TRP A 77 6.40 10.56 -6.76
C TRP A 77 6.52 10.50 -5.24
N PHE A 78 7.76 10.49 -4.74
CA PHE A 78 8.08 10.46 -3.32
C PHE A 78 9.48 11.06 -3.09
N VAL A 79 9.71 11.56 -1.88
CA VAL A 79 10.99 12.14 -1.45
C VAL A 79 11.21 11.80 0.03
N ASP A 80 12.36 11.23 0.38
CA ASP A 80 12.76 10.94 1.77
C ASP A 80 11.69 10.22 2.61
N GLY A 81 10.98 9.26 1.99
CA GLY A 81 9.91 8.50 2.67
C GLY A 81 8.54 9.18 2.67
N LEU A 82 8.42 10.42 2.18
CA LEU A 82 7.17 11.15 2.03
C LEU A 82 6.52 10.86 0.68
N VAL A 83 5.24 10.47 0.71
CA VAL A 83 4.37 10.37 -0.45
C VAL A 83 3.17 11.28 -0.22
N VAL A 84 2.77 12.03 -1.24
CA VAL A 84 1.54 12.83 -1.20
C VAL A 84 0.52 12.27 -2.17
N MET A 85 -0.72 12.16 -1.73
CA MET A 85 -1.83 11.55 -2.45
C MET A 85 -3.06 12.47 -2.40
N PRO A 86 -3.99 12.37 -3.35
CA PRO A 86 -5.26 13.08 -3.26
C PRO A 86 -6.04 12.60 -2.04
N PHE A 87 -6.78 13.52 -1.43
CA PHE A 87 -7.77 13.13 -0.43
C PHE A 87 -8.93 12.41 -1.12
N MET A 88 -9.24 11.19 -0.66
CA MET A 88 -10.33 10.38 -1.20
C MET A 88 -11.59 10.62 -0.37
N GLU A 89 -12.57 11.29 -0.98
CA GLU A 89 -13.88 11.45 -0.35
C GLU A 89 -14.57 10.09 -0.19
N GLY A 90 -15.12 9.84 1.00
CA GLY A 90 -15.80 8.60 1.28
C GLY A 90 -16.05 8.40 2.76
N ARG A 91 -16.59 7.22 3.10
CA ARG A 91 -16.84 6.78 4.46
C ARG A 91 -16.52 5.28 4.59
N PRO A 92 -16.19 4.80 5.79
CA PRO A 92 -16.03 3.37 6.03
C PRO A 92 -17.31 2.57 5.68
N PRO A 93 -17.19 1.30 5.29
CA PRO A 93 -18.35 0.43 5.06
C PRO A 93 -19.07 0.14 6.39
N GLU A 94 -20.40 0.28 6.40
CA GLU A 94 -21.21 0.09 7.62
C GLU A 94 -22.29 -0.97 7.44
N THR A 95 -22.83 -1.10 6.23
CA THR A 95 -23.97 -1.97 5.93
C THR A 95 -23.54 -3.23 5.19
N GLU A 96 -24.40 -4.26 5.18
CA GLU A 96 -24.18 -5.47 4.39
C GLU A 96 -23.97 -5.15 2.89
N ALA A 97 -24.70 -4.16 2.36
CA ALA A 97 -24.54 -3.72 0.98
C ALA A 97 -23.15 -3.08 0.74
N ASP A 98 -22.62 -2.32 1.71
CA ASP A 98 -21.26 -1.80 1.62
C ASP A 98 -20.22 -2.93 1.59
N TRP A 99 -20.40 -3.95 2.42
CA TRP A 99 -19.50 -5.11 2.44
C TRP A 99 -19.54 -5.93 1.15
N ARG A 100 -20.69 -6.02 0.48
CA ARG A 100 -20.75 -6.60 -0.87
C ARG A 100 -19.92 -5.80 -1.88
N ARG A 101 -20.01 -4.46 -1.84
CA ARG A 101 -19.17 -3.58 -2.68
C ARG A 101 -17.67 -3.73 -2.40
N VAL A 102 -17.28 -3.87 -1.12
CA VAL A 102 -15.89 -4.13 -0.74
C VAL A 102 -15.42 -5.46 -1.33
N ALA A 103 -16.23 -6.52 -1.23
CA ALA A 103 -15.90 -7.81 -1.82
C ALA A 103 -15.76 -7.73 -3.35
N ASP A 104 -16.62 -6.96 -4.03
CA ASP A 104 -16.52 -6.74 -5.47
C ASP A 104 -15.24 -5.99 -5.85
N ALA A 105 -14.88 -4.94 -5.10
CA ALA A 105 -13.63 -4.20 -5.30
C ALA A 105 -12.39 -5.08 -5.09
N LEU A 106 -12.41 -5.97 -4.08
CA LEU A 106 -11.33 -6.94 -3.86
C LEU A 106 -11.18 -7.94 -5.02
N ARG A 107 -12.28 -8.41 -5.62
CA ARG A 107 -12.20 -9.27 -6.81
C ARG A 107 -11.58 -8.54 -8.00
N GLN A 108 -11.95 -7.28 -8.22
CA GLN A 108 -11.36 -6.46 -9.28
C GLN A 108 -9.86 -6.25 -9.04
N LEU A 109 -9.47 -5.95 -7.80
CA LEU A 109 -8.08 -5.80 -7.40
C LEU A 109 -7.28 -7.08 -7.67
N HIS A 110 -7.78 -8.26 -7.28
CA HIS A 110 -7.09 -9.52 -7.53
C HIS A 110 -6.95 -9.83 -9.02
N GLY A 111 -8.02 -9.61 -9.81
CA GLY A 111 -7.97 -9.78 -11.26
C GLY A 111 -6.93 -8.87 -11.92
N ALA A 112 -6.93 -7.58 -11.55
CA ALA A 112 -6.02 -6.57 -12.08
C ALA A 112 -4.55 -6.83 -11.70
N THR A 113 -4.31 -7.56 -10.61
CA THR A 113 -2.95 -7.82 -10.08
C THR A 113 -2.52 -9.27 -10.25
N GLN A 114 -3.21 -10.04 -11.10
CA GLN A 114 -2.80 -11.41 -11.40
C GLN A 114 -1.39 -11.43 -12.00
N GLY A 115 -0.46 -12.09 -11.31
CA GLY A 115 0.95 -12.16 -11.74
C GLY A 115 1.74 -10.88 -11.50
N TRP A 116 1.17 -9.86 -10.85
CA TRP A 116 1.93 -8.68 -10.43
C TRP A 116 3.06 -9.10 -9.50
N GLN A 117 4.26 -8.56 -9.73
CA GLN A 117 5.43 -8.95 -8.96
C GLN A 117 5.26 -8.56 -7.50
N GLN A 118 5.71 -9.43 -6.60
CA GLN A 118 5.79 -9.09 -5.18
C GLN A 118 6.72 -7.91 -4.98
N ARG A 119 6.44 -7.13 -3.95
CA ARG A 119 7.32 -6.04 -3.49
C ARG A 119 8.76 -6.57 -3.32
N PRO A 120 9.80 -5.76 -3.59
CA PRO A 120 11.18 -6.22 -3.47
C PRO A 120 11.49 -6.91 -2.14
N GLY A 121 11.96 -8.16 -2.19
CA GLY A 121 12.27 -8.99 -1.01
C GLY A 121 11.06 -9.64 -0.32
N TRP A 122 9.84 -9.36 -0.78
CA TRP A 122 8.62 -9.98 -0.26
C TRP A 122 8.35 -11.31 -0.94
N ARG A 123 7.64 -12.18 -0.22
CA ARG A 123 7.30 -13.53 -0.64
C ARG A 123 5.81 -13.75 -0.47
N SER A 124 5.18 -14.41 -1.43
CA SER A 124 3.81 -14.88 -1.32
C SER A 124 3.72 -16.06 -0.35
N SER A 125 2.51 -16.39 0.09
CA SER A 125 2.26 -17.60 0.89
C SER A 125 2.69 -18.88 0.15
N THR A 126 2.63 -18.88 -1.18
CA THR A 126 3.08 -20.01 -2.01
C THR A 126 4.60 -20.11 -2.03
N ASP A 127 5.32 -18.98 -2.09
CA ASP A 127 6.78 -18.97 -1.99
C ASP A 127 7.25 -19.53 -0.64
N LEU A 128 6.53 -19.22 0.44
CA LEU A 128 6.82 -19.69 1.82
C LEU A 128 6.55 -21.20 2.03
N LEU A 129 6.04 -21.91 1.03
CA LEU A 129 6.06 -23.39 1.02
C LEU A 129 7.49 -23.92 0.96
N HIS A 130 8.40 -23.17 0.34
CA HIS A 130 9.78 -23.57 0.09
C HIS A 130 10.82 -22.62 0.71
N ALA A 131 10.46 -21.35 0.89
CA ALA A 131 11.27 -20.41 1.65
C ALA A 131 11.02 -20.52 3.16
N GLU A 132 12.00 -20.12 3.95
CA GLU A 132 11.89 -20.00 5.41
C GLU A 132 11.57 -18.58 5.86
N THR A 133 11.92 -17.58 5.05
CA THR A 133 11.73 -16.17 5.38
C THR A 133 11.04 -15.41 4.24
N GLY A 134 10.29 -14.38 4.60
CA GLY A 134 9.64 -13.48 3.66
C GLY A 134 8.89 -12.36 4.37
N THR A 135 9.12 -11.12 3.96
CA THR A 135 8.49 -9.95 4.60
C THR A 135 8.83 -9.85 6.10
N LYS A 136 7.86 -10.09 6.98
CA LYS A 136 7.96 -10.11 8.45
C LYS A 136 7.81 -11.54 9.00
N VAL A 137 7.68 -12.52 8.11
CA VAL A 137 7.54 -13.94 8.45
C VAL A 137 8.93 -14.55 8.49
N ASP A 138 9.25 -15.18 9.62
CA ASP A 138 10.41 -16.02 9.82
C ASP A 138 9.92 -17.37 10.35
N LEU A 139 9.85 -18.38 9.46
CA LEU A 139 9.47 -19.74 9.81
C LEU A 139 10.56 -20.46 10.61
N GLY A 140 11.82 -20.04 10.47
CA GLY A 140 12.93 -20.59 11.25
C GLY A 140 12.85 -20.22 12.73
N ALA A 141 12.22 -19.09 13.05
CA ALA A 141 11.93 -18.67 14.41
C ALA A 141 10.68 -19.34 15.04
N MET A 142 9.89 -20.07 14.24
CA MET A 142 8.64 -20.69 14.68
C MET A 142 8.83 -22.15 15.12
N PRO A 143 8.00 -22.68 16.05
CA PRO A 143 7.98 -24.11 16.34
C PRO A 143 7.68 -24.93 15.08
N ALA A 144 8.41 -26.04 14.89
CA ALA A 144 8.33 -26.87 13.68
C ALA A 144 6.89 -27.34 13.36
N GLU A 145 6.10 -27.66 14.38
CA GLU A 145 4.69 -28.04 14.20
C GLU A 145 3.85 -26.88 13.65
N GLY A 146 4.10 -25.64 14.12
CA GLY A 146 3.44 -24.44 13.61
C GLY A 146 3.76 -24.21 12.13
N VAL A 147 5.04 -24.36 11.76
CA VAL A 147 5.48 -24.27 10.36
C VAL A 147 4.77 -25.31 9.49
N ALA A 148 4.71 -26.56 9.94
CA ALA A 148 4.02 -27.63 9.22
C ALA A 148 2.53 -27.31 9.01
N ARG A 149 1.84 -26.78 10.02
CA ARG A 149 0.44 -26.37 9.92
C ARG A 149 0.24 -25.19 8.95
N CYS A 150 1.09 -24.17 8.99
CA CYS A 150 1.05 -23.05 8.06
C CYS A 150 1.24 -23.52 6.61
N ARG A 151 2.27 -24.32 6.34
CA ARG A 151 2.53 -24.86 5.00
C ARG A 151 1.41 -25.76 4.51
N ALA A 152 0.83 -26.60 5.37
CA ALA A 152 -0.33 -27.42 5.01
C ALA A 152 -1.55 -26.56 4.64
N ALA A 153 -1.77 -25.43 5.31
CA ALA A 153 -2.85 -24.51 4.97
C ALA A 153 -2.61 -23.80 3.63
N TRP A 154 -1.41 -23.28 3.39
CA TRP A 154 -1.06 -22.60 2.14
C TRP A 154 -1.05 -23.55 0.94
N ALA A 155 -0.63 -24.81 1.12
CA ALA A 155 -0.66 -25.81 0.05
C ALA A 155 -2.08 -26.07 -0.49
N ARG A 156 -3.12 -25.95 0.35
CA ARG A 156 -4.53 -26.16 -0.06
C ARG A 156 -5.05 -25.08 -1.00
N VAL A 157 -4.46 -23.89 -0.96
CA VAL A 157 -4.85 -22.73 -1.78
C VAL A 157 -3.90 -22.50 -2.95
N SER A 158 -2.76 -23.19 -3.00
CA SER A 158 -1.83 -23.12 -4.13
C SER A 158 -2.50 -23.58 -5.43
N GLY A 159 -2.27 -22.83 -6.51
CA GLY A 159 -2.84 -23.11 -7.84
C GLY A 159 -4.32 -22.76 -8.00
N ARG A 160 -4.98 -22.20 -6.98
CA ARG A 160 -6.32 -21.65 -7.14
C ARG A 160 -6.25 -20.24 -7.73
N PRO A 161 -7.12 -19.89 -8.70
CA PRO A 161 -7.24 -18.50 -9.14
C PRO A 161 -7.70 -17.63 -7.97
N THR A 162 -7.10 -16.45 -7.86
CA THR A 162 -7.38 -15.41 -6.86
C THR A 162 -8.35 -14.36 -7.38
#